data_AF-W1XKN7-F1
#
_entry.id   AF-W1XKN7-F1
#
_cell.length_a   1.000
_cell.length_b   1.000
_cell.length_c   1.000
_cell.angle_alpha   90.00
_cell.angle_beta   90.00
_cell.angle_gamma   90.00
#
_symmetry.space_group_name_H-M   'P 1'
#
loop_
_entity.id
_entity.type
_entity.pdbx_description
1 polymer ?
#
loop_
_entity_poly.entity_id
_entity_poly.type
_entity_poly.pdbx_seq_one_letter_code
_entity_poly.pdbx_strand_id
1 'polypeptide(L)' 'LEAASKLLRVRGRVIPSSTEFIKLRAEMTDGTIVEGESNIPHSGKRIRHIYSDPALPKPEGAALRAIDEADV' A
#
# COMPACT_ATOMS: atom_id res chain seq x y z
N LEU A 1 -3.24 9.99 11.01
CA LEU A 1 -4.16 8.83 11.13
C LEU A 1 -4.81 8.76 12.51
N GLU A 2 -4.05 8.76 13.61
CA GLU A 2 -4.61 8.67 14.96
C GLU A 2 -5.71 9.69 15.28
N ALA A 3 -5.49 10.97 14.92
CA ALA A 3 -6.50 12.01 15.11
C ALA A 3 -7.80 11.72 14.34
N ALA A 4 -7.69 11.25 13.09
CA ALA A 4 -8.85 10.89 12.28
C ALA A 4 -9.57 9.64 12.82
N SER A 5 -8.84 8.60 13.21
CA SER A 5 -9.40 7.39 13.82
C SER A 5 -10.13 7.69 15.13
N LYS A 6 -9.59 8.62 15.93
CA LYS A 6 -10.22 9.10 17.17
C LYS A 6 -11.51 9.87 16.91
N LEU A 7 -11.51 10.77 15.93
CA LEU A 7 -12.72 11.49 15.49
C LEU A 7 -13.80 10.53 15.00
N LEU A 8 -13.41 9.50 14.24
CA LEU A 8 -14.33 8.50 13.68
C LEU A 8 -14.69 7.35 14.64
N ARG A 9 -14.23 7.39 15.90
CA ARG A 9 -14.48 6.37 16.93
C ARG A 9 -14.20 4.94 16.44
N VAL A 10 -13.11 4.78 15.68
CA VAL A 10 -12.71 3.48 15.14
C VAL A 10 -12.37 2.52 16.29
N ARG A 11 -12.93 1.30 16.25
CA ARG A 11 -12.53 0.22 17.16
C ARG A 11 -11.29 -0.45 16.59
N GLY A 12 -10.21 -0.48 17.38
CA GLY A 12 -8.90 -1.00 16.96
C GLY A 12 -7.92 0.10 16.53
N ARG A 13 -6.82 -0.31 15.89
CA ARG A 13 -5.73 0.57 15.45
C ARG A 13 -5.65 0.58 13.92
N VAL A 14 -5.54 1.76 13.32
CA VAL A 14 -5.25 1.94 11.89
C VAL A 14 -3.80 2.37 11.76
N ILE A 15 -2.99 1.53 11.13
CA ILE A 15 -1.55 1.73 10.98
C ILE A 15 -1.27 1.82 9.47
N PRO A 16 -0.56 2.85 8.99
CA PRO A 16 -0.17 2.91 7.58
C PRO A 16 0.84 1.80 7.27
N SER A 17 0.92 1.38 6.01
CA SER A 17 1.94 0.40 5.56
C SER A 17 3.36 0.97 5.65
N SER A 18 3.52 2.27 5.34
CA SER A 18 4.75 3.03 5.42
C SER A 18 4.44 4.50 5.68
N THR A 19 5.42 5.25 6.22
CA THR A 19 5.39 6.71 6.31
C THR A 19 6.06 7.40 5.13
N GLU A 20 6.67 6.62 4.23
CA GLU A 20 7.29 7.13 3.01
C GLU A 20 6.25 7.37 1.91
N PHE A 21 6.53 8.32 1.03
CA PHE A 21 5.73 8.53 -0.17
C PHE A 21 6.04 7.43 -1.19
N ILE A 22 5.04 6.61 -1.48
CA ILE A 22 5.16 5.48 -2.40
C ILE A 22 4.21 5.67 -3.57
N LYS A 23 4.66 5.34 -4.79
CA LYS A 23 3.79 5.17 -5.95
C LYS A 23 3.63 3.69 -6.27
N LEU A 24 2.43 3.30 -6.66
CA LEU A 24 2.19 1.96 -7.21
C LEU A 24 2.54 1.94 -8.69
N ARG A 25 3.26 0.92 -9.14
CA ARG A 25 3.52 0.64 -10.56
C ARG A 25 3.02 -0.75 -10.91
N ALA A 26 2.47 -0.91 -12.11
CA ALA A 26 2.06 -2.21 -12.64
C ALA A 26 2.74 -2.47 -13.99
N GLU A 27 3.40 -3.62 -14.10
CA GLU A 27 3.79 -4.21 -15.38
C GLU A 27 2.58 -4.96 -15.94
N MET A 28 2.22 -4.67 -17.18
CA MET A 28 1.11 -5.28 -17.89
C MET A 28 1.58 -6.52 -18.66
N THR A 29 0.66 -7.40 -19.03
CA THR A 29 0.99 -8.62 -19.80
C THR A 29 1.57 -8.34 -21.18
N ASP A 30 1.34 -7.13 -21.72
CA ASP A 30 1.93 -6.64 -22.96
C ASP A 30 3.32 -6.01 -22.78
N GLY A 31 3.86 -6.01 -21.55
CA GLY A 31 5.16 -5.44 -21.19
C GLY A 31 5.14 -3.94 -20.92
N THR A 32 4.00 -3.25 -21.07
CA THR A 32 3.91 -1.82 -20.72
C THR A 32 3.85 -1.61 -19.21
N ILE A 33 4.37 -0.47 -18.74
CA ILE A 33 4.33 -0.09 -17.33
C ILE A 33 3.33 1.05 -17.15
N VAL A 34 2.42 0.92 -16.17
CA VAL A 34 1.49 1.97 -15.77
C VAL A 34 1.80 2.41 -14.35
N GLU A 35 1.90 3.72 -14.15
CA GLU A 35 2.21 4.33 -12.85
C GLU A 35 0.99 4.98 -12.23
N GLY A 36 0.88 4.84 -10.90
CA GLY A 36 -0.17 5.43 -10.08
C GLY A 36 -1.33 4.46 -9.86
N GLU A 37 -1.68 4.27 -8.58
CA GLU A 37 -2.81 3.44 -8.17
C GLU A 37 -4.09 3.81 -8.92
N SER A 38 -4.39 5.10 -9.06
CA SER A 38 -5.57 5.58 -9.77
C SER A 38 -5.56 5.26 -11.27
N ASN A 39 -4.40 5.13 -11.91
CA ASN A 39 -4.30 4.92 -13.36
C ASN A 39 -4.31 3.44 -13.74
N ILE A 40 -3.75 2.58 -12.89
CA ILE A 40 -3.58 1.14 -13.18
C ILE A 40 -4.90 0.46 -13.60
N PRO A 41 -6.03 0.65 -12.90
CA PRO A 41 -7.32 0.05 -13.30
C PRO A 41 -7.87 0.61 -14.63
N HIS A 42 -7.56 1.87 -14.95
CA HIS A 42 -8.06 2.55 -16.16
C HIS A 42 -7.27 2.20 -17.42
N SER A 43 -6.17 1.45 -17.30
CA SER A 43 -5.35 1.03 -18.43
C SER A 43 -6.07 0.07 -19.39
N GLY A 44 -7.11 -0.64 -18.92
CA GLY A 44 -7.82 -1.67 -19.69
C GLY A 44 -6.97 -2.92 -20.00
N LYS A 45 -5.79 -3.04 -19.42
CA LYS A 45 -4.82 -4.11 -19.66
C LYS A 45 -4.84 -5.14 -18.53
N ARG A 46 -4.41 -6.36 -18.82
CA ARG A 46 -4.18 -7.37 -17.78
C ARG A 46 -2.86 -7.07 -17.08
N ILE A 47 -2.90 -7.04 -15.76
CA ILE A 47 -1.73 -6.86 -14.92
C ILE A 47 -0.93 -8.17 -14.89
N ARG A 48 0.38 -8.07 -15.12
CA ARG A 48 1.34 -9.15 -14.92
C ARG A 48 1.90 -9.13 -13.50
N HIS A 49 2.37 -7.96 -13.05
CA HIS A 49 2.98 -7.79 -11.74
C HIS A 49 2.82 -6.35 -11.22
N ILE A 50 2.71 -6.18 -9.90
CA ILE A 50 2.59 -4.87 -9.23
C ILE A 50 3.74 -4.71 -8.25
N TYR A 51 4.29 -3.51 -8.14
CA TYR A 51 5.36 -3.18 -7.21
C TYR A 51 5.31 -1.71 -6.80
N SER A 52 5.97 -1.38 -5.71
CA SER A 52 6.13 -0.01 -5.23
C SER A 52 7.31 0.70 -5.91
N ASP A 53 7.22 2.02 -6.01
CA ASP A 53 8.34 2.90 -6.28
C ASP A 53 8.43 3.95 -5.14
N PRO A 54 9.49 3.94 -4.32
CA PRO A 54 10.67 3.07 -4.41
C PRO A 54 10.35 1.58 -4.14
N ALA A 55 11.22 0.68 -4.61
CA ALA A 55 10.99 -0.77 -4.61
C ALA A 55 10.97 -1.41 -3.21
N LEU A 56 11.63 -0.79 -2.22
CA LEU A 56 11.72 -1.30 -0.85
C LEU A 56 11.46 -0.16 0.15
N PRO A 57 10.22 0.32 0.23
CA PRO A 57 9.91 1.40 1.15
C PRO A 57 10.00 0.88 2.58
N LYS A 58 10.36 1.77 3.50
CA LYS A 58 10.50 1.38 4.91
C LYS A 58 9.12 1.10 5.51
N PRO A 59 8.87 -0.11 6.06
CA PRO A 59 7.58 -0.42 6.68
C PRO A 59 7.39 0.36 7.98
N GLU A 60 6.14 0.62 8.35
CA GLU A 60 5.81 1.19 9.64
C GLU A 60 6.10 0.19 10.77
N GLY A 61 6.94 0.58 11.74
CA GLY A 61 7.38 -0.32 12.80
C GLY A 61 6.22 -0.82 13.67
N ALA A 62 5.18 0.00 13.84
CA ALA A 62 3.97 -0.43 14.55
C ALA A 62 3.19 -1.53 13.81
N ALA A 63 3.29 -1.58 12.47
CA ALA A 63 2.66 -2.64 11.66
C ALA A 63 3.44 -3.95 11.82
N LEU A 64 4.77 -3.90 11.78
CA LEU A 64 5.61 -5.07 12.01
C LEU A 64 5.35 -5.72 13.38
N ARG A 65 5.31 -4.91 14.45
CA ARG A 65 4.97 -5.42 15.79
C ARG A 65 3.58 -6.05 15.85
N ALA A 66 2.59 -5.41 15.22
CA ALA A 66 1.23 -5.94 15.20
C ALA A 66 1.13 -7.28 14.46
N ILE A 67 1.95 -7.52 13.44
CA ILE A 67 2.04 -8.80 12.73
C ILE A 67 2.73 -9.86 13.61
N ASP A 68 3.81 -9.50 14.30
CA ASP A 68 4.55 -10.40 15.19
C ASP A 68 3.71 -10.87 16.39
N GLU A 69 2.88 -9.97 16.93
CA GLU A 69 1.96 -10.23 18.05
C GLU A 69 0.63 -10.87 17.62
N ALA A 70 0.40 -11.07 16.32
CA ALA A 70 -0.89 -11.55 15.82
C ALA A 70 -1.04 -13.07 16.04
N ASP A 71 -2.20 -13.48 16.56
CA ASP A 71 -2.56 -14.90 16.64
C ASP A 71 -2.92 -15.50 15.28
N VAL A 72 -3.36 -14.66 14.30
CA VAL A 72 -3.82 -15.02 12.95
C VAL A 72 -3.42 -14.01 11.89
#